data_AF-A0A350DMJ0-F1
#
_entry.id   AF-A0A350DMJ0-F1
#
_cell.length_a   1.000
_cell.length_b   1.000
_cell.length_c   1.000
_cell.angle_alpha   90.00
_cell.angle_beta   90.00
_cell.angle_gamma   90.00
#
_symmetry.space_group_name_H-M   'P 1'
#
loop_
_entity.id
_entity.type
_entity.pdbx_description
1 polymer ?
#
loop_
_entity_poly.entity_id
_entity_poly.type
_entity_poly.pdbx_seq_one_letter_code
_entity_poly.pdbx_strand_id
1 'polypeptide(L)'
;MTSANDKKTDANIEDSQTDNQGAEKQNSLLSGIIERATKSGLGRKKLNPSAVESAVAKNMAEIHNNPTKLRLAFLGGGSFGTAMANLAARNGCDTTLWVRNKRTVKAMAKTQTNKKYLPGYKLDDRLKYSHDLQAAVKDTDIIFIAVPGLAFRETLKSI
;
A
#
# COMPACT_ATOMS: atom_id res chain seq x y z
N MET A 1 3.36 18.99 69.40
CA MET A 1 2.13 18.18 69.53
C MET A 1 2.05 17.30 68.29
N THR A 2 2.66 16.11 68.36
CA THR A 2 1.98 14.78 68.43
C THR A 2 1.39 14.37 67.07
N SER A 3 1.71 13.23 66.43
CA SER A 3 2.52 12.06 66.76
C SER A 3 2.81 11.25 65.48
N ALA A 4 3.84 10.42 65.54
CA ALA A 4 4.28 9.44 64.56
C ALA A 4 3.46 8.13 64.56
N ASN A 5 3.54 7.38 63.45
CA ASN A 5 3.63 5.90 63.33
C ASN A 5 3.68 5.61 61.81
N ASP A 6 4.76 5.18 61.16
CA ASP A 6 5.74 4.12 61.42
C ASP A 6 5.15 2.69 61.43
N LYS A 7 5.36 1.96 60.32
CA LYS A 7 5.65 0.52 60.30
C LYS A 7 6.27 0.11 58.96
N LYS A 8 7.57 -0.23 59.04
CA LYS A 8 8.33 -1.23 58.25
C LYS A 8 7.44 -2.46 57.91
N THR A 9 7.71 -3.27 56.88
CA THR A 9 8.84 -4.23 56.84
C THR A 9 8.86 -4.96 55.47
N ASP A 10 10.04 -4.94 54.84
CA ASP A 10 10.80 -5.98 54.11
C ASP A 10 10.21 -6.91 53.02
N ALA A 11 10.91 -6.85 51.88
CA ALA A 11 11.60 -7.94 51.14
C ALA A 11 10.84 -9.13 50.53
N ASN A 12 10.91 -9.21 49.20
CA ASN A 12 11.42 -10.32 48.35
C ASN A 12 10.76 -10.22 46.96
N ILE A 13 11.49 -9.89 45.88
CA ILE A 13 12.17 -10.86 44.98
C ILE A 13 11.33 -12.12 44.75
N GLU A 14 10.52 -12.11 43.70
CA GLU A 14 10.20 -13.31 42.94
C GLU A 14 10.28 -13.01 41.43
N ASP A 15 11.25 -13.69 40.79
CA ASP A 15 11.24 -14.04 39.38
C ASP A 15 9.90 -14.65 38.98
N SER A 16 9.46 -14.41 37.75
CA SER A 16 9.35 -15.47 36.73
C SER A 16 8.33 -15.13 35.63
N GLN A 17 8.88 -15.00 34.42
CA GLN A 17 8.49 -15.82 33.28
C GLN A 17 6.99 -16.12 33.11
N THR A 18 6.23 -15.19 32.54
CA THR A 18 4.96 -15.54 31.88
C THR A 18 4.69 -14.60 30.71
N ASP A 19 5.40 -14.80 29.59
CA ASP A 19 4.93 -14.33 28.27
C ASP A 19 5.65 -14.98 27.08
N ASN A 20 6.35 -16.11 27.27
CA ASN A 20 7.07 -16.80 26.18
C ASN A 20 6.30 -18.00 25.58
N GLN A 21 5.18 -18.43 26.17
CA GLN A 21 4.45 -19.63 25.71
C GLN A 21 3.55 -19.39 24.47
N GLY A 22 3.13 -18.15 24.21
CA GLY A 22 2.30 -17.80 23.04
C GLY A 22 3.09 -17.70 21.74
N ALA A 23 4.32 -17.18 21.80
CA ALA A 23 5.20 -17.00 20.65
C ALA A 23 5.81 -18.33 20.18
N GLU A 24 6.19 -19.23 21.11
CA GLU A 24 6.74 -20.55 20.77
C GLU A 24 5.72 -21.44 20.04
N LYS A 25 4.44 -21.36 20.39
CA LYS A 25 3.39 -22.20 19.78
C LYS A 25 3.04 -21.76 18.36
N GLN A 26 3.05 -20.46 18.07
CA GLN A 26 2.89 -19.93 16.71
C GLN A 26 4.14 -20.17 15.85
N ASN A 27 5.34 -20.05 16.44
CA ASN A 27 6.59 -20.38 15.77
C ASN A 27 6.70 -21.88 15.44
N SER A 28 6.14 -22.74 16.29
CA SER A 28 6.03 -24.20 16.07
C SER A 28 5.07 -24.57 14.92
N LEU A 29 3.94 -23.86 14.81
CA LEU A 29 2.99 -24.05 13.71
C LEU A 29 3.58 -23.58 12.37
N LEU A 30 4.23 -22.42 12.34
CA LEU A 30 4.90 -21.91 11.13
C LEU A 30 6.09 -22.78 10.74
N SER A 31 6.90 -23.23 11.70
CA SER A 31 8.02 -24.13 11.42
C SER A 31 7.55 -25.49 10.90
N GLY A 32 6.45 -26.04 11.42
CA GLY A 32 5.85 -27.28 10.92
C GLY A 32 5.27 -27.15 9.50
N ILE A 33 4.73 -25.98 9.14
CA ILE A 33 4.28 -25.69 7.76
C ILE A 33 5.48 -25.56 6.82
N ILE A 34 6.55 -24.87 7.24
CA ILE A 34 7.78 -24.72 6.46
C ILE A 34 8.45 -26.08 6.26
N GLU A 35 8.56 -26.93 7.28
CA GLU A 35 9.17 -28.25 7.19
C GLU A 35 8.39 -29.19 6.27
N ARG A 36 7.05 -29.16 6.31
CA ARG A 36 6.21 -29.92 5.38
C ARG A 36 6.37 -29.42 3.94
N ALA A 37 6.48 -28.10 3.74
CA ALA A 37 6.67 -27.51 2.42
C ALA A 37 8.07 -27.76 1.83
N THR A 38 9.10 -27.95 2.67
CA THR A 38 10.47 -28.28 2.20
C THR A 38 10.67 -29.77 1.98
N LYS A 39 10.04 -30.64 2.78
CA LYS A 39 10.08 -32.10 2.58
C LYS A 39 9.24 -32.58 1.39
N SER A 40 8.21 -31.85 0.96
CA SER A 40 7.27 -32.29 -0.08
C SER A 40 7.72 -32.07 -1.54
N GLY A 41 9.03 -32.02 -1.83
CA GLY A 41 9.56 -32.14 -3.21
C GLY A 41 9.16 -31.05 -4.21
N LEU A 42 8.43 -30.01 -3.81
CA LEU A 42 8.12 -28.86 -4.66
C LEU A 42 9.24 -27.83 -4.50
N GLY A 43 10.29 -28.00 -5.29
CA GLY A 43 11.47 -27.14 -5.34
C GLY A 43 11.13 -25.66 -5.58
N ARG A 44 10.83 -24.93 -4.50
CA ARG A 44 10.90 -23.47 -4.52
C ARG A 44 12.37 -23.07 -4.47
N LYS A 45 12.90 -22.62 -5.61
CA LYS A 45 14.21 -21.99 -5.72
C LYS A 45 14.30 -20.91 -4.63
N LYS A 46 15.28 -21.02 -3.72
CA LYS A 46 15.50 -20.04 -2.65
C LYS A 46 15.75 -18.69 -3.32
N LEU A 47 14.77 -17.78 -3.24
CA LEU A 47 14.89 -16.43 -3.80
C LEU A 47 16.09 -15.76 -3.12
N ASN A 48 17.01 -15.21 -3.91
CA ASN A 48 18.10 -14.36 -3.42
C ASN A 48 17.61 -12.90 -3.49
N PRO A 49 17.27 -12.26 -2.36
CA PRO A 49 16.70 -10.91 -2.34
C PRO A 49 17.58 -9.88 -3.07
N SER A 50 18.91 -9.98 -2.92
CA SER A 50 19.87 -9.07 -3.57
C SER A 50 19.86 -9.17 -5.10
N ALA A 51 19.71 -10.38 -5.64
CA ALA A 51 19.60 -10.59 -7.08
C ALA A 51 18.27 -10.05 -7.63
N VAL A 52 17.18 -10.20 -6.86
CA VAL A 52 15.87 -9.65 -7.22
C VAL A 52 15.91 -8.12 -7.20
N GLU A 53 16.47 -7.51 -6.16
CA GLU A 53 16.62 -6.06 -6.03
C GLU A 53 17.46 -5.48 -7.18
N SER A 54 18.58 -6.13 -7.52
CA SER A 54 19.43 -5.71 -8.65
C SER A 54 18.70 -5.82 -9.99
N ALA A 55 17.94 -6.90 -10.21
CA ALA A 55 17.14 -7.08 -11.42
C ALA A 55 16.02 -6.03 -11.52
N VAL A 56 15.34 -5.74 -10.41
CA VAL A 56 14.32 -4.69 -10.34
C VAL A 56 14.95 -3.33 -10.64
N ALA A 57 16.08 -2.99 -10.02
CA ALA A 57 16.77 -1.72 -10.27
C ALA A 57 17.17 -1.56 -11.74
N LYS A 58 17.70 -2.61 -12.36
CA LYS A 58 18.04 -2.61 -13.79
C LYS A 58 16.80 -2.42 -14.68
N ASN A 59 15.73 -3.17 -14.43
CA ASN A 59 14.50 -3.06 -15.21
C ASN A 59 13.84 -1.67 -15.03
N MET A 60 13.85 -1.12 -13.82
CA MET A 60 13.35 0.23 -13.56
C MET A 60 14.17 1.27 -14.33
N ALA A 61 15.50 1.14 -14.35
CA ALA A 61 16.36 2.03 -15.14
C ALA A 61 16.06 1.94 -16.65
N GLU A 62 15.84 0.74 -17.17
CA GLU A 62 15.46 0.52 -18.57
C GLU A 62 14.11 1.15 -18.91
N ILE A 63 13.10 0.93 -18.07
CA ILE A 63 11.75 1.53 -18.24
C ILE A 63 11.83 3.06 -18.23
N HIS A 64 12.65 3.65 -17.36
CA HIS A 64 12.84 5.09 -17.33
C HIS A 64 13.50 5.64 -18.59
N ASN A 65 14.40 4.87 -19.23
CA ASN A 65 15.10 5.27 -20.45
C ASN A 65 14.27 5.07 -21.73
N ASN A 66 13.30 4.15 -21.72
CA ASN A 66 12.40 3.93 -22.85
C ASN A 66 10.93 3.76 -22.37
N PRO A 67 10.30 4.85 -21.89
CA PRO A 67 8.97 4.75 -21.33
C PRO A 67 7.95 4.43 -22.43
N THR A 68 7.28 3.28 -22.32
CA THR A 68 6.06 3.03 -23.09
C THR A 68 5.03 4.06 -22.68
N LYS A 69 4.65 4.96 -23.60
CA LYS A 69 3.74 6.07 -23.31
C LYS A 69 2.28 5.60 -23.32
N LEU A 70 1.93 4.75 -22.36
CA LEU A 70 0.55 4.31 -22.14
C LEU A 70 -0.28 5.43 -21.50
N ARG A 71 -1.52 5.56 -21.94
CA ARG A 71 -2.55 6.42 -21.35
C ARG A 71 -3.41 5.59 -20.42
N LEU A 72 -3.41 5.93 -19.14
CA LEU A 72 -4.03 5.14 -18.07
C LEU A 72 -5.11 5.95 -17.37
N ALA A 73 -6.30 5.36 -17.24
CA ALA A 73 -7.37 5.89 -16.39
C ALA A 73 -7.44 5.07 -15.09
N PHE A 74 -7.36 5.70 -13.93
CA PHE A 74 -7.60 5.06 -12.63
C PHE A 74 -8.95 5.51 -12.09
N LEU A 75 -9.91 4.58 -12.01
CA LEU A 75 -11.24 4.85 -11.52
C LEU A 75 -11.33 4.55 -10.03
N GLY A 76 -11.15 5.56 -9.20
CA GLY A 76 -11.28 5.44 -7.74
C GLY A 76 -10.19 6.17 -6.97
N GLY A 77 -10.52 7.35 -6.44
CA GLY A 77 -9.64 8.18 -5.61
C GLY A 77 -9.40 7.71 -4.17
N GLY A 78 -9.52 6.40 -3.88
CA GLY A 78 -9.18 5.83 -2.58
C GLY A 78 -7.66 5.65 -2.39
N SER A 79 -7.23 5.07 -1.27
CA SER A 79 -5.79 4.88 -0.98
C SER A 79 -5.08 4.07 -2.06
N PHE A 80 -5.62 2.91 -2.45
CA PHE A 80 -5.01 2.04 -3.45
C PHE A 80 -5.00 2.66 -4.85
N GLY A 81 -6.14 3.17 -5.33
CA GLY A 81 -6.22 3.81 -6.64
C GLY A 81 -5.32 5.06 -6.75
N THR A 82 -5.21 5.84 -5.67
CA THR A 82 -4.29 6.99 -5.63
C THR A 82 -2.83 6.55 -5.68
N ALA A 83 -2.44 5.54 -4.89
CA ALA A 83 -1.06 5.05 -4.86
C ALA A 83 -0.64 4.45 -6.21
N MET A 84 -1.51 3.65 -6.83
CA MET A 84 -1.22 3.05 -8.14
C MET A 84 -1.19 4.07 -9.27
N ALA A 85 -2.11 5.04 -9.28
CA ALA A 85 -2.10 6.13 -10.26
C ALA A 85 -0.82 6.96 -10.13
N ASN A 86 -0.39 7.24 -8.89
CA ASN A 86 0.84 7.95 -8.63
C ASN A 86 2.08 7.17 -9.10
N LEU A 87 2.13 5.86 -8.82
CA LEU A 87 3.21 5.00 -9.28
C LEU A 87 3.30 4.97 -10.82
N ALA A 88 2.16 4.86 -11.49
CA ALA A 88 2.10 4.88 -12.95
C ALA A 88 2.58 6.21 -13.55
N ALA A 89 2.15 7.34 -12.97
CA ALA A 89 2.64 8.66 -13.33
C ALA A 89 4.16 8.76 -13.12
N ARG A 90 4.67 8.28 -11.98
CA ARG A 90 6.11 8.24 -11.67
C ARG A 90 6.92 7.49 -12.73
N ASN A 91 6.37 6.40 -13.25
CA ASN A 91 6.97 5.58 -14.30
C ASN A 91 6.78 6.14 -15.72
N GLY A 92 6.26 7.37 -15.88
CA GLY A 92 6.19 8.06 -17.17
C GLY A 92 4.92 7.80 -17.99
N CYS A 93 3.92 7.11 -17.45
CA CYS A 93 2.64 6.92 -18.12
C CYS A 93 1.79 8.20 -18.07
N ASP A 94 1.04 8.49 -19.13
CA ASP A 94 0.04 9.57 -19.11
C ASP A 94 -1.16 9.11 -18.26
N THR A 95 -1.21 9.56 -17.02
CA THR A 95 -2.10 8.98 -16.01
C THR A 95 -3.14 9.98 -15.53
N THR A 96 -4.41 9.58 -15.59
CA THR A 96 -5.54 10.34 -15.03
C THR A 96 -6.20 9.55 -13.89
N LEU A 97 -6.26 10.16 -12.71
CA LEU A 97 -7.01 9.66 -11.56
C LEU A 97 -8.41 10.28 -11.52
N TRP A 98 -9.43 9.45 -11.73
CA TRP A 98 -10.82 9.86 -11.53
C TRP A 98 -11.21 9.78 -10.04
N VAL A 99 -11.73 10.88 -9.53
CA VAL A 99 -12.28 11.00 -8.18
C VAL A 99 -13.68 11.58 -8.25
N ARG A 100 -14.67 10.81 -7.79
CA ARG A 100 -16.09 11.16 -7.84
C ARG A 100 -16.42 12.56 -7.29
N ASN A 101 -15.72 13.01 -6.26
CA ASN A 101 -16.00 14.31 -5.63
C ASN A 101 -15.20 15.44 -6.29
N LYS A 102 -15.91 16.35 -6.97
CA LYS A 102 -15.33 17.54 -7.64
C LYS A 102 -14.53 18.46 -6.71
N ARG A 103 -14.96 18.65 -5.45
CA ARG A 103 -14.23 19.47 -4.47
C ARG A 103 -12.90 18.81 -4.12
N THR A 104 -12.87 17.48 -3.97
CA THR A 104 -11.63 16.72 -3.75
C THR A 104 -10.66 16.89 -4.91
N VAL A 105 -11.12 16.77 -6.16
CA VAL A 105 -10.29 17.00 -7.36
C VAL A 105 -9.69 18.40 -7.38
N LYS A 106 -10.50 19.43 -7.12
CA LYS A 106 -10.02 20.83 -7.06
C LYS A 106 -8.97 21.02 -5.96
N ALA A 107 -9.12 20.37 -4.81
CA ALA A 107 -8.13 20.43 -3.74
C ALA A 107 -6.82 19.71 -4.15
N MET A 108 -6.93 18.50 -4.69
CA MET A 108 -5.78 17.71 -5.17
C MET A 108 -5.01 18.44 -6.28
N ALA A 109 -5.70 19.08 -7.23
CA ALA A 109 -5.05 19.87 -8.28
C ALA A 109 -4.23 21.06 -7.75
N LYS A 110 -4.62 21.61 -6.59
CA LYS A 110 -3.88 22.71 -5.94
C LYS A 110 -2.75 22.22 -5.03
N THR A 111 -2.99 21.14 -4.30
CA THR A 111 -2.08 20.70 -3.23
C THR A 111 -1.20 19.51 -3.63
N GLN A 112 -1.52 18.84 -4.73
CA GLN A 112 -0.87 17.60 -5.17
C GLN A 112 -0.83 16.54 -4.06
N THR A 113 -1.90 16.47 -3.27
CA THR A 113 -2.02 15.53 -2.14
C THR A 113 -3.46 15.06 -2.03
N ASN A 114 -3.67 13.75 -1.88
CA ASN A 114 -4.97 13.22 -1.48
C ASN A 114 -5.07 13.23 0.05
N LYS A 115 -5.43 14.38 0.64
CA LYS A 115 -5.45 14.56 2.11
C LYS A 115 -6.27 13.50 2.85
N LYS A 116 -7.33 12.97 2.23
CA LYS A 116 -8.21 11.98 2.87
C LYS A 116 -7.59 10.58 2.92
N TYR A 117 -6.92 10.16 1.86
CA TYR A 117 -6.51 8.77 1.67
C TYR A 117 -5.00 8.56 1.70
N LEU A 118 -4.22 9.63 1.59
CA LEU A 118 -2.76 9.64 1.66
C LEU A 118 -2.24 11.00 2.18
N PRO A 119 -2.55 11.36 3.45
CA PRO A 119 -2.15 12.64 4.03
C PRO A 119 -0.62 12.77 4.09
N GLY A 120 -0.10 13.97 3.82
CA GLY A 120 1.33 14.29 3.91
C GLY A 120 2.20 13.79 2.75
N TYR A 121 1.67 12.96 1.85
CA TYR A 121 2.42 12.48 0.69
C TYR A 121 2.17 13.36 -0.54
N LYS A 122 3.25 13.91 -1.12
CA LYS A 122 3.17 14.66 -2.38
C LYS A 122 3.10 13.68 -3.55
N LEU A 123 2.06 13.83 -4.37
CA LEU A 123 1.85 13.08 -5.60
C LEU A 123 2.71 13.66 -6.74
N ASP A 124 3.01 12.83 -7.73
CA ASP A 124 3.79 13.21 -8.91
C ASP A 124 3.10 14.34 -9.69
N ASP A 125 3.88 15.32 -10.12
CA ASP A 125 3.37 16.52 -10.79
C ASP A 125 2.71 16.21 -12.14
N ARG A 126 3.01 15.06 -12.74
CA ARG A 126 2.39 14.59 -14.01
C ARG A 126 1.02 13.95 -13.81
N LEU A 127 0.64 13.61 -12.58
CA LEU A 127 -0.63 12.94 -12.31
C LEU A 127 -1.79 13.91 -12.53
N LYS A 128 -2.66 13.59 -13.49
CA LYS A 128 -3.88 14.37 -13.77
C LYS A 128 -5.01 13.92 -12.86
N TYR A 129 -5.90 14.84 -12.50
CA TYR A 129 -7.08 14.55 -11.68
C TYR A 129 -8.35 14.96 -12.42
N SER A 130 -9.36 14.08 -12.45
CA SER A 130 -10.65 14.38 -13.06
C SER A 130 -11.81 14.00 -12.13
N HIS A 131 -12.90 14.77 -12.20
CA HIS A 131 -14.20 14.38 -11.62
C HIS A 131 -15.20 13.93 -12.68
N ASP A 132 -14.90 14.25 -13.94
CA ASP A 132 -15.65 13.84 -15.12
C ASP A 132 -15.17 12.45 -15.51
N LEU A 133 -16.08 11.48 -15.43
CA LEU A 133 -15.77 10.08 -15.69
C LEU A 133 -15.52 9.83 -17.17
N GLN A 134 -16.35 10.42 -18.04
CA GLN A 134 -16.24 10.27 -19.50
C GLN A 134 -14.93 10.88 -19.99
N ALA A 135 -14.56 12.07 -19.49
CA ALA A 135 -13.28 12.68 -19.81
C ALA A 135 -12.08 11.87 -19.31
N ALA A 136 -12.22 11.15 -18.19
CA ALA A 136 -11.11 10.37 -17.61
C ALA A 136 -10.81 9.09 -18.39
N VAL A 137 -11.82 8.46 -18.99
CA VAL A 137 -11.70 7.20 -19.74
C VAL A 137 -11.52 7.40 -21.25
N LYS A 138 -11.89 8.58 -21.77
CA LYS A 138 -11.74 8.92 -23.18
C LYS A 138 -10.29 8.80 -23.61
N ASP A 139 -10.07 8.17 -24.77
CA ASP A 139 -8.75 8.05 -25.40
C ASP A 139 -7.70 7.44 -24.44
N THR A 140 -8.08 6.42 -23.67
CA THR A 140 -7.17 5.69 -22.77
C THR A 140 -6.89 4.28 -23.27
N ASP A 141 -5.68 3.80 -23.04
CA ASP A 141 -5.23 2.47 -23.47
C ASP A 141 -5.58 1.41 -22.43
N ILE A 142 -5.57 1.77 -21.15
CA ILE A 142 -5.90 0.88 -20.03
C ILE A 142 -6.75 1.64 -18.99
N ILE A 143 -7.84 1.00 -18.57
CA ILE A 143 -8.67 1.47 -17.46
C ILE A 143 -8.45 0.56 -16.26
N PHE A 144 -7.91 1.12 -15.18
CA PHE A 144 -7.73 0.46 -13.89
C PHE A 144 -8.90 0.80 -12.96
N ILE A 145 -9.69 -0.20 -12.58
CA ILE A 145 -10.88 0.00 -11.75
C ILE A 145 -10.53 -0.24 -10.28
N ALA A 146 -10.54 0.83 -9.49
CA ALA A 146 -10.18 0.86 -8.06
C ALA A 146 -11.33 1.40 -7.17
N VAL A 147 -12.58 1.23 -7.60
CA VAL A 147 -13.76 1.59 -6.80
C VAL A 147 -14.15 0.46 -5.83
N PRO A 148 -14.83 0.77 -4.71
CA PRO A 148 -15.41 -0.27 -3.84
C PRO A 148 -16.36 -1.19 -4.60
N GLY A 149 -16.46 -2.46 -4.20
CA GLY A 149 -17.28 -3.47 -4.90
C GLY A 149 -18.74 -3.05 -5.11
N LEU A 150 -19.36 -2.40 -4.12
CA LEU A 150 -20.73 -1.88 -4.21
C LEU A 150 -20.92 -0.84 -5.33
N ALA A 151 -19.86 -0.10 -5.67
CA ALA A 151 -19.89 0.93 -6.71
C ALA A 151 -19.41 0.42 -8.08
N PHE A 152 -18.87 -0.80 -8.15
CA PHE A 152 -18.19 -1.33 -9.35
C PHE A 152 -19.11 -1.39 -10.57
N ARG A 153 -20.26 -2.05 -10.43
CA ARG A 153 -21.24 -2.21 -11.53
C ARG A 153 -21.75 -0.87 -12.04
N GLU A 154 -22.14 0.02 -11.14
CA GLU A 154 -22.68 1.34 -11.52
C GLU A 154 -21.62 2.24 -12.15
N THR A 155 -20.37 2.15 -11.70
CA THR A 155 -19.25 2.86 -12.33
C THR A 155 -19.05 2.38 -13.76
N LEU A 156 -19.08 1.06 -14.01
CA LEU A 156 -18.91 0.49 -15.34
C LEU A 156 -20.05 0.86 -16.31
N LYS A 157 -21.30 0.90 -15.84
CA LYS A 157 -22.43 1.34 -16.67
C LYS A 157 -22.37 2.83 -17.05
N SER A 158 -21.58 3.61 -16.34
CA SER A 158 -21.44 5.06 -16.53
C SER A 158 -20.28 5.42 -17.47
N ILE A 159 -19.56 4.43 -17.99
CA ILE A 159 -18.47 4.57 -18.97
C ILE A 159 -19.03 4.23 -20.35
#